data_AF-E6XEV5-F1
#
_entry.id   AF-E6XEV5-F1
#
_cell.length_a   1.000
_cell.length_b   1.000
_cell.length_c   1.000
_cell.angle_alpha   90.00
_cell.angle_beta   90.00
_cell.angle_gamma   90.00
#
_symmetry.space_group_name_H-M   'P 1'
#
loop_
_entity.id
_entity.type
_entity.pdbx_description
1 polymer ?
#
loop_
_entity_poly.entity_id
_entity_poly.type
_entity_poly.pdbx_seq_one_letter_code
_entity_poly.pdbx_strand_id
1 'polypeptide(L)'
;MKPQLLKSFLLSLLIVCIVSCNRKARDADNPPSVITNKSDLINEGAQPIAANVSDTVNLKIKIYIENSGSMFGYVKGPTQLKDALHNLLVDLKYFYDEQNIEVYFINSKIHKSPIKSELTGFANKLSPYSIKIGQTGSSNLNNIFKQVTSEIEDNSISILLSDFIYSIKGEKSIELLGEQQALTKDVFLSASKKGQDLTTNIYQFISEFDGLYYDYNNQASFLQVKRPYYYAVIGGQKNVNAFSSKLNEKFRNYAGFTNEYLLTEEDFAVKDFSVLTATLNKGRLKPVRTGVNVKQVRSIEVEEGGRSNDNIEIAVAVDLANLKISDDYKTNLQNYILNNKGFELKEIATVLDGEIHFKDGRAVVFSPADLLHLDFTPSHVFVFKAKKGNVTSLDFELRSNIPDWVSTSSLDDDTNLVNNPRDQLKTFGLVYLIRGVSEAYLQVTKKEQYFTVSIPIYKEKSSSFGGIVVAVLFIGGFIGLILLIISKSKKRK
;
A
#
# COMPACT_ATOMS: atom_id res chain seq x y z
N MET A 1 -17.11 -36.47 -71.24
CA MET A 1 -16.32 -35.37 -70.64
C MET A 1 -15.16 -36.02 -69.89
N LYS A 2 -13.93 -35.51 -70.07
CA LYS A 2 -12.66 -36.20 -69.77
C LYS A 2 -12.47 -36.54 -68.26
N PRO A 3 -11.79 -37.65 -67.91
CA PRO A 3 -11.51 -38.09 -66.53
C PRO A 3 -10.55 -37.19 -65.72
N GLN A 4 -10.09 -36.06 -66.28
CA GLN A 4 -9.22 -35.10 -65.58
C GLN A 4 -9.98 -34.13 -64.66
N LEU A 5 -11.26 -33.83 -64.94
CA LEU A 5 -12.07 -32.93 -64.09
C LEU A 5 -12.53 -33.59 -62.78
N LEU A 6 -12.67 -34.92 -62.75
CA LEU A 6 -13.05 -35.67 -61.54
C LEU A 6 -11.89 -35.79 -60.54
N LYS A 7 -10.64 -35.86 -61.03
CA LYS A 7 -9.43 -35.90 -60.19
C LYS A 7 -9.11 -34.55 -59.53
N SER A 8 -9.42 -33.44 -60.19
CA SER A 8 -9.26 -32.10 -59.61
C SER A 8 -10.35 -31.78 -58.57
N PHE A 9 -11.53 -32.40 -58.70
CA PHE A 9 -12.66 -32.26 -57.78
C PHE A 9 -12.54 -33.10 -56.49
N LEU A 10 -11.86 -34.25 -56.54
CA LEU A 10 -11.51 -35.02 -55.32
C LEU A 10 -10.38 -34.37 -54.51
N LEU A 11 -9.48 -33.62 -55.16
CA LEU A 11 -8.35 -32.96 -54.50
C LEU A 11 -8.78 -31.70 -53.72
N SER A 12 -9.84 -31.01 -54.16
CA SER A 12 -10.41 -29.85 -53.44
C SER A 12 -11.29 -30.24 -52.25
N LEU A 13 -11.95 -31.41 -52.29
CA LEU A 13 -12.72 -31.94 -51.17
C LEU A 13 -11.83 -32.46 -50.02
N LEU A 14 -10.60 -32.91 -50.35
CA LEU A 14 -9.62 -33.38 -49.35
C LEU A 14 -8.98 -32.22 -48.55
N ILE A 15 -8.85 -31.02 -49.14
CA ILE A 15 -8.26 -29.86 -48.46
C ILE A 15 -9.22 -29.23 -47.45
N VAL A 16 -10.53 -29.35 -47.65
CA VAL A 16 -11.55 -28.83 -46.71
C VAL A 16 -11.75 -29.74 -45.48
N CYS A 17 -11.31 -31.00 -45.54
CA CYS A 17 -11.41 -31.92 -44.40
C CYS A 17 -10.17 -31.97 -43.49
N ILE A 18 -9.07 -31.27 -43.81
CA ILE A 18 -7.82 -31.32 -43.01
C ILE A 18 -7.71 -30.18 -41.98
N VAL A 19 -8.62 -29.20 -41.94
CA VAL A 19 -8.60 -28.12 -40.92
C VAL A 19 -9.61 -28.35 -39.79
N SER A 20 -10.27 -29.51 -39.74
CA SER A 20 -11.25 -29.80 -38.67
C SER A 20 -11.09 -31.22 -38.12
N CYS A 21 -9.94 -31.47 -37.49
CA CYS A 21 -9.76 -32.45 -36.41
C CYS A 21 -8.30 -32.35 -35.94
N ASN A 22 -8.03 -31.58 -34.88
CA ASN A 22 -6.82 -31.82 -34.08
C ASN A 22 -7.22 -32.08 -32.62
N ARG A 23 -7.61 -33.33 -32.38
CA ARG A 23 -7.77 -33.95 -31.08
C ARG A 23 -7.32 -35.40 -31.20
N LYS A 24 -6.18 -35.73 -30.60
CA LYS A 24 -5.80 -37.04 -30.01
C LYS A 24 -4.49 -36.79 -29.26
N ALA A 25 -4.44 -36.94 -27.95
CA ALA A 25 -4.48 -38.18 -27.17
C ALA A 25 -3.22 -39.04 -27.40
N ARG A 26 -2.60 -39.36 -26.26
CA ARG A 26 -1.34 -40.09 -26.02
C ARG A 26 -1.31 -41.49 -26.63
N ASP A 27 -0.11 -41.94 -27.01
CA ASP A 27 0.55 -43.17 -26.51
C ASP A 27 1.95 -43.24 -27.16
N ALA A 28 3.03 -43.26 -26.37
CA ALA A 28 3.74 -44.44 -25.88
C ALA A 28 4.89 -44.80 -26.81
N ASP A 29 6.11 -44.40 -26.44
CA ASP A 29 7.33 -45.10 -26.81
C ASP A 29 8.32 -45.03 -25.65
N ASN A 30 8.79 -46.21 -25.26
CA ASN A 30 9.70 -46.44 -24.15
C ASN A 30 11.12 -45.95 -24.45
N PRO A 31 11.88 -45.56 -23.42
CA PRO A 31 13.24 -45.04 -23.54
C PRO A 31 14.29 -46.17 -23.61
N PRO A 32 15.52 -45.89 -24.06
CA PRO A 32 16.63 -46.79 -23.81
C PRO A 32 17.04 -46.72 -22.34
N SER A 33 17.15 -47.91 -21.77
CA SER A 33 17.68 -48.24 -20.45
C SER A 33 19.11 -47.76 -20.22
N VAL A 34 19.34 -47.10 -19.08
CA VAL A 34 20.64 -47.15 -18.38
C VAL A 34 20.36 -47.50 -16.93
N ILE A 35 21.09 -48.51 -16.48
CA ILE A 35 20.92 -49.26 -15.24
C ILE A 35 21.50 -48.47 -14.05
N THR A 36 20.71 -48.57 -12.98
CA THR A 36 20.87 -48.30 -11.55
C THR A 36 22.28 -48.16 -10.96
N ASN A 37 22.39 -47.29 -9.94
CA ASN A 37 22.69 -47.73 -8.58
C ASN A 37 22.05 -46.82 -7.53
N LYS A 38 21.41 -47.43 -6.54
CA LYS A 38 20.71 -46.79 -5.42
C LYS A 38 21.26 -47.39 -4.12
N SER A 39 22.09 -46.60 -3.44
CA SER A 39 22.50 -46.67 -2.03
C SER A 39 23.35 -45.41 -1.86
N ASP A 40 22.92 -44.34 -1.19
CA ASP A 40 22.78 -44.31 0.26
C ASP A 40 21.80 -43.23 0.76
N LEU A 41 21.47 -43.41 2.02
CA LEU A 41 20.45 -42.79 2.86
C LEU A 41 21.02 -41.60 3.68
N ILE A 42 20.14 -40.63 3.97
CA ILE A 42 20.07 -39.74 5.16
C ILE A 42 20.76 -38.35 5.14
N ASN A 43 19.95 -37.34 5.54
CA ASN A 43 20.25 -35.99 6.08
C ASN A 43 20.88 -34.96 5.11
N GLU A 44 20.54 -33.67 5.10
CA GLU A 44 20.08 -32.75 6.16
C GLU A 44 19.04 -31.73 5.64
N GLY A 45 18.33 -31.09 6.57
CA GLY A 45 17.27 -30.13 6.31
C GLY A 45 17.70 -28.92 5.47
N ALA A 46 16.81 -28.53 4.55
CA ALA A 46 16.93 -27.28 3.82
C ALA A 46 16.80 -26.11 4.81
N GLN A 47 17.92 -25.46 5.10
CA GLN A 47 17.93 -24.16 5.74
C GLN A 47 17.22 -23.12 4.86
N PRO A 48 16.48 -22.17 5.45
CA PRO A 48 15.90 -21.07 4.70
C PRO A 48 17.02 -20.21 4.12
N ILE A 49 16.87 -19.85 2.85
CA ILE A 49 17.74 -18.93 2.12
C ILE A 49 17.77 -17.61 2.91
N ALA A 50 18.92 -17.32 3.51
CA ALA A 50 19.16 -16.10 4.25
C ALA A 50 18.94 -14.89 3.32
N ALA A 51 17.92 -14.08 3.63
CA ALA A 51 17.85 -12.72 3.13
C ALA A 51 19.13 -11.99 3.57
N ASN A 52 19.74 -11.19 2.70
CA ASN A 52 20.96 -10.44 3.02
C ASN A 52 20.77 -9.56 4.27
N VAL A 53 21.25 -10.03 5.43
CA VAL A 53 21.22 -9.34 6.73
C VAL A 53 22.26 -8.19 6.81
N SER A 54 23.12 -8.05 5.80
CA SER A 54 24.34 -7.23 5.88
C SER A 54 24.16 -5.71 5.79
N ASP A 55 23.01 -5.18 5.37
CA ASP A 55 22.89 -3.74 5.03
C ASP A 55 22.23 -2.88 6.13
N THR A 56 21.74 -3.48 7.23
CA THR A 56 20.92 -2.73 8.22
C THR A 56 21.62 -2.38 9.54
N VAL A 57 22.82 -2.93 9.80
CA VAL A 57 23.55 -2.71 11.07
C VAL A 57 24.16 -1.29 11.16
N ASN A 58 24.25 -0.57 10.04
CA ASN A 58 24.93 0.74 10.00
C ASN A 58 23.97 1.94 9.97
N LEU A 59 22.65 1.74 10.09
CA LEU A 59 21.69 2.84 10.02
C LEU A 59 21.78 3.70 11.30
N LYS A 60 22.15 4.97 11.16
CA LYS A 60 22.18 5.92 12.29
C LYS A 60 20.78 6.40 12.62
N ILE A 61 20.43 6.41 13.91
CA ILE A 61 19.13 6.84 14.41
C ILE A 61 19.32 8.10 15.26
N LYS A 62 18.88 9.26 14.77
CA LYS A 62 18.92 10.52 15.52
C LYS A 62 17.54 10.82 16.09
N ILE A 63 17.39 10.78 17.41
CA ILE A 63 16.13 11.06 18.10
C ILE A 63 16.16 12.49 18.61
N TYR A 64 15.19 13.29 18.20
CA TYR A 64 15.00 14.68 18.59
C TYR A 64 13.75 14.80 19.45
N ILE A 65 13.92 15.15 20.72
CA ILE A 65 12.81 15.40 21.63
C ILE A 65 12.61 16.91 21.68
N GLU A 66 11.49 17.38 21.14
CA GLU A 66 11.09 18.75 21.30
C GLU A 66 10.97 19.06 22.79
N ASN A 67 11.57 20.16 23.23
CA ASN A 67 11.68 20.49 24.64
C ASN A 67 11.16 21.88 24.99
N SER A 68 10.19 22.38 24.22
CA SER A 68 9.45 23.59 24.57
C SER A 68 8.58 23.36 25.82
N GLY A 69 8.06 24.46 26.39
CA GLY A 69 7.25 24.42 27.60
C GLY A 69 5.98 23.57 27.49
N SER A 70 5.40 23.44 26.29
CA SER A 70 4.21 22.60 26.07
C SER A 70 4.51 21.10 26.24
N MET A 71 5.77 20.69 26.11
CA MET A 71 6.18 19.29 26.31
C MET A 71 6.33 18.89 27.79
N PHE A 72 6.34 19.86 28.71
CA PHE A 72 6.67 19.60 30.13
C PHE A 72 5.64 18.71 30.81
N GLY A 73 4.35 18.84 30.47
CA GLY A 73 3.29 18.04 31.08
C GLY A 73 3.37 16.55 30.73
N TYR A 74 3.93 16.20 29.56
CA TYR A 74 4.07 14.81 29.13
C TYR A 74 5.22 14.06 29.80
N VAL A 75 6.17 14.76 30.43
CA VAL A 75 7.34 14.15 31.09
C VAL A 75 7.26 14.21 32.61
N LYS A 76 6.13 14.68 33.16
CA LYS A 76 5.92 14.76 34.62
C LYS A 76 5.34 13.44 35.13
N GLY A 77 6.12 12.72 35.93
CA GLY A 77 5.71 11.44 36.51
C GLY A 77 5.86 10.24 35.55
N PRO A 78 5.17 9.12 35.81
CA PRO A 78 5.06 7.99 34.89
C PRO A 78 3.98 8.28 33.85
N THR A 79 4.36 8.40 32.58
CA THR A 79 3.45 8.78 31.49
C THR A 79 3.62 7.81 30.32
N GLN A 80 2.56 7.65 29.51
CA GLN A 80 2.62 6.77 28.34
C GLN A 80 3.66 7.25 27.31
N LEU A 81 3.93 8.56 27.24
CA LEU A 81 5.05 9.09 26.43
C LEU A 81 6.39 8.50 26.87
N LYS A 82 6.66 8.46 28.19
CA LYS A 82 7.91 7.90 28.72
C LYS A 82 7.97 6.39 28.49
N ASP A 83 6.84 5.69 28.64
CA ASP A 83 6.77 4.24 28.39
C ASP A 83 7.02 3.92 26.90
N ALA A 84 6.37 4.64 25.98
CA ALA A 84 6.57 4.48 24.54
C ALA A 84 8.01 4.82 24.11
N LEU A 85 8.60 5.89 24.65
CA LEU A 85 10.00 6.23 24.40
C LEU A 85 10.94 5.17 24.98
N HIS A 86 10.65 4.63 26.16
CA HIS A 86 11.44 3.53 26.73
C HIS A 86 11.42 2.31 25.82
N ASN A 87 10.24 1.88 25.38
CA ASN A 87 10.09 0.73 24.47
C ASN A 87 10.79 0.98 23.12
N LEU A 88 10.65 2.19 22.56
CA LEU A 88 11.37 2.59 21.35
C LEU A 88 12.88 2.42 21.53
N LEU A 89 13.44 2.91 22.63
CA LEU A 89 14.89 2.84 22.88
C LEU A 89 15.38 1.40 23.11
N VAL A 90 14.55 0.55 23.73
CA VAL A 90 14.83 -0.89 23.87
C VAL A 90 14.85 -1.57 22.50
N ASP A 91 13.83 -1.36 21.68
CA ASP A 91 13.74 -1.98 20.35
C ASP A 91 14.83 -1.45 19.41
N LEU A 92 15.12 -0.15 19.44
CA LEU A 92 16.23 0.43 18.67
C LEU A 92 17.57 -0.20 19.06
N LYS A 93 17.84 -0.33 20.38
CA LYS A 93 19.06 -0.98 20.86
C LYS A 93 19.18 -2.42 20.38
N TYR A 94 18.05 -3.15 20.32
CA TYR A 94 18.02 -4.52 19.81
C TYR A 94 18.33 -4.61 18.30
N PHE A 95 17.88 -3.63 17.50
CA PHE A 95 17.95 -3.70 16.04
C PHE A 95 19.10 -2.94 15.37
N TYR A 96 19.72 -1.96 16.03
CA TYR A 96 20.65 -0.99 15.42
C TYR A 96 21.95 -0.75 16.20
N ASP A 97 22.19 -1.45 17.31
CA ASP A 97 23.25 -1.18 18.27
C ASP A 97 23.21 0.21 18.93
N GLU A 98 23.64 0.28 20.20
CA GLU A 98 23.56 1.49 21.01
C GLU A 98 24.40 2.66 20.46
N GLN A 99 25.57 2.38 19.85
CA GLN A 99 26.46 3.41 19.30
C GLN A 99 25.89 4.16 18.08
N ASN A 100 24.88 3.61 17.41
CA ASN A 100 24.24 4.25 16.25
C ASN A 100 23.02 5.09 16.65
N ILE A 101 22.68 5.15 17.94
CA ILE A 101 21.49 5.83 18.44
C ILE A 101 21.93 7.06 19.22
N GLU A 102 21.47 8.23 18.76
CA GLU A 102 21.80 9.51 19.37
C GLU A 102 20.53 10.22 19.81
N VAL A 103 20.53 10.76 21.04
CA VAL A 103 19.37 11.48 21.59
C VAL A 103 19.70 12.95 21.80
N TYR A 104 18.83 13.79 21.26
CA TYR A 104 18.93 15.24 21.25
C TYR A 104 17.66 15.86 21.84
N PHE A 105 17.83 17.05 22.41
CA PHE A 105 16.73 17.98 22.66
C PHE A 105 16.72 19.05 21.58
N ILE A 106 15.53 19.52 21.19
CA ILE A 106 15.40 20.50 20.10
C ILE A 106 14.37 21.59 20.42
N ASN A 107 14.77 22.84 20.15
CA ASN A 107 13.88 24.01 20.09
C ASN A 107 14.35 24.98 18.99
N SER A 108 14.85 26.17 19.35
CA SER A 108 15.52 27.07 18.41
C SER A 108 16.86 26.50 17.90
N LYS A 109 17.47 25.57 18.66
CA LYS A 109 18.68 24.83 18.28
C LYS A 109 18.60 23.35 18.69
N ILE A 110 19.40 22.51 18.05
CA ILE A 110 19.67 21.14 18.47
C ILE A 110 20.68 21.15 19.64
N HIS A 111 20.37 20.40 20.68
CA HIS A 111 21.21 20.21 21.86
C HIS A 111 21.44 18.72 22.08
N LYS A 112 22.70 18.26 22.10
CA LYS A 112 23.01 16.89 22.53
C LYS A 112 22.51 16.68 23.95
N SER A 113 21.85 15.56 24.22
CA SER A 113 21.29 15.34 25.55
C SER A 113 22.39 15.27 26.62
N PRO A 114 22.31 16.05 27.70
CA PRO A 114 23.26 15.98 28.81
C PRO A 114 22.94 14.85 29.80
N ILE A 115 21.84 14.11 29.59
CA ILE A 115 21.41 13.04 30.49
C ILE A 115 22.40 11.88 30.42
N LYS A 116 23.08 11.62 31.53
CA LYS A 116 23.99 10.49 31.70
C LYS A 116 23.20 9.28 32.21
N SER A 117 22.78 8.41 31.30
CA SER A 117 22.19 7.11 31.61
C SER A 117 22.53 6.12 30.51
N GLU A 118 22.39 4.83 30.78
CA GLU A 118 22.23 3.85 29.70
C GLU A 118 21.05 4.27 28.81
N LEU A 119 21.14 3.95 27.51
CA LEU A 119 20.15 4.38 26.53
C LEU A 119 18.72 3.99 26.93
N THR A 120 18.50 2.76 27.39
CA THR A 120 17.17 2.28 27.80
C THR A 120 16.67 2.96 29.08
N GLY A 121 17.57 3.40 29.96
CA GLY A 121 17.23 4.16 31.17
C GLY A 121 16.89 5.63 30.92
N PHE A 122 17.10 6.13 29.70
CA PHE A 122 16.97 7.56 29.35
C PHE A 122 15.57 8.11 29.63
N ALA A 123 14.54 7.41 29.14
CA ALA A 123 13.15 7.89 29.25
C ALA A 123 12.74 8.12 30.72
N ASN A 124 13.21 7.27 31.64
CA ASN A 124 12.91 7.39 33.07
C ASN A 124 13.55 8.61 33.73
N LYS A 125 14.61 9.18 33.14
CA LYS A 125 15.26 10.40 33.61
C LYS A 125 14.59 11.67 33.09
N LEU A 126 13.64 11.56 32.16
CA LEU A 126 12.87 12.70 31.70
C LEU A 126 11.96 13.23 32.81
N SER A 127 12.05 14.55 32.99
CA SER A 127 11.27 15.39 33.89
C SER A 127 11.19 16.80 33.30
N PRO A 128 10.24 17.65 33.74
CA PRO A 128 10.19 19.05 33.30
C PRO A 128 11.52 19.80 33.50
N TYR A 129 12.27 19.45 34.56
CA TYR A 129 13.57 20.05 34.84
C TYR A 129 14.67 19.55 33.89
N SER A 130 14.74 18.23 33.64
CA SER A 130 15.82 17.65 32.83
C SER A 130 15.75 18.03 31.36
N ILE A 131 14.57 18.36 30.84
CA ILE A 131 14.38 18.77 29.45
C ILE A 131 14.50 20.29 29.25
N LYS A 132 14.66 21.08 30.32
CA LYS A 132 14.74 22.54 30.25
C LYS A 132 16.10 23.03 29.75
N ILE A 133 16.37 22.83 28.46
CA ILE A 133 17.67 23.08 27.82
C ILE A 133 17.48 24.06 26.65
N GLY A 134 18.28 25.12 26.60
CA GLY A 134 18.14 26.15 25.57
C GLY A 134 16.90 27.03 25.76
N GLN A 135 16.35 27.54 24.66
CA GLN A 135 15.23 28.49 24.67
C GLN A 135 13.87 27.75 24.67
N THR A 136 13.48 27.23 25.82
CA THR A 136 12.27 26.40 25.98
C THR A 136 10.94 27.18 26.01
N GLY A 137 10.99 28.52 25.99
CA GLY A 137 9.80 29.37 26.03
C GLY A 137 9.08 29.57 24.70
N SER A 138 9.59 29.01 23.60
CA SER A 138 8.94 29.07 22.28
C SER A 138 9.10 27.76 21.52
N SER A 139 8.10 27.43 20.71
CA SER A 139 8.14 26.29 19.77
C SER A 139 7.88 26.79 18.36
N ASN A 140 8.91 26.87 17.54
CA ASN A 140 8.76 27.14 16.11
C ASN A 140 8.91 25.82 15.35
N LEU A 141 7.79 25.15 15.11
CA LEU A 141 7.76 23.84 14.46
C LEU A 141 8.40 23.88 13.06
N ASN A 142 8.24 24.98 12.30
CA ASN A 142 8.90 25.12 10.99
C ASN A 142 10.42 25.10 11.13
N ASN A 143 10.97 25.81 12.12
CA ASN A 143 12.40 25.81 12.40
C ASN A 143 12.88 24.45 12.95
N ILE A 144 12.07 23.76 13.75
CA ILE A 144 12.35 22.42 14.26
C ILE A 144 12.44 21.43 13.08
N PHE A 145 11.41 21.37 12.22
CA PHE A 145 11.45 20.51 11.03
C PHE A 145 12.63 20.87 10.12
N LYS A 146 12.91 22.16 9.90
CA LYS A 146 14.05 22.60 9.09
C LYS A 146 15.38 22.08 9.62
N GLN A 147 15.58 22.11 10.93
CA GLN A 147 16.77 21.53 11.57
C GLN A 147 16.80 20.01 11.38
N VAL A 148 15.69 19.33 11.69
CA VAL A 148 15.58 17.86 11.58
C VAL A 148 15.86 17.36 10.16
N THR A 149 15.29 17.99 9.13
CA THR A 149 15.52 17.61 7.72
C THR A 149 16.93 17.93 7.26
N SER A 150 17.56 18.98 7.83
CA SER A 150 18.95 19.33 7.49
C SER A 150 19.99 18.36 8.07
N GLU A 151 19.61 17.55 9.05
CA GLU A 151 20.47 16.56 9.70
C GLU A 151 20.40 15.16 9.07
N ILE A 152 19.58 14.99 8.01
CA ILE A 152 19.42 13.72 7.31
C ILE A 152 20.62 13.47 6.40
N GLU A 153 21.35 12.40 6.69
CA GLU A 153 22.44 11.80 5.92
C GLU A 153 21.98 10.52 5.20
N ASP A 154 22.71 10.08 4.17
CA ASP A 154 22.38 8.92 3.30
C ASP A 154 22.03 7.63 4.04
N ASN A 155 22.63 7.37 5.21
CA ASN A 155 22.38 6.19 6.02
C ASN A 155 21.90 6.55 7.43
N SER A 156 20.98 7.49 7.50
CA SER A 156 20.35 7.91 8.76
C SER A 156 18.84 8.05 8.64
N ILE A 157 18.18 7.99 9.79
CA ILE A 157 16.84 8.52 10.00
C ILE A 157 16.85 9.49 11.16
N SER A 158 15.94 10.45 11.10
CA SER A 158 15.61 11.36 12.20
C SER A 158 14.23 11.02 12.76
N ILE A 159 14.11 10.92 14.07
CA ILE A 159 12.84 10.70 14.78
C ILE A 159 12.55 11.92 15.63
N LEU A 160 11.53 12.71 15.28
CA LEU A 160 11.07 13.86 16.06
C LEU A 160 9.92 13.46 16.98
N LEU A 161 10.07 13.67 18.29
CA LEU A 161 9.04 13.53 19.32
C LEU A 161 8.55 14.92 19.75
N SER A 162 7.27 15.23 19.53
CA SER A 162 6.69 16.56 19.78
C SER A 162 5.16 16.46 19.97
N ASP A 163 4.55 17.48 20.55
CA ASP A 163 3.09 17.62 20.63
C ASP A 163 2.46 18.22 19.35
N PHE A 164 3.30 18.69 18.42
CA PHE A 164 2.92 19.35 17.16
C PHE A 164 1.96 20.54 17.33
N ILE A 165 1.99 21.22 18.47
CA ILE A 165 1.20 22.43 18.69
C ILE A 165 1.90 23.62 18.02
N TYR A 166 1.24 24.24 17.04
CA TYR A 166 1.76 25.48 16.46
C TYR A 166 1.73 26.62 17.48
N SER A 167 2.88 27.28 17.67
CA SER A 167 2.96 28.54 18.39
C SER A 167 2.74 29.69 17.42
N ILE A 168 1.55 30.29 17.46
CA ILE A 168 1.22 31.51 16.71
C ILE A 168 1.08 32.71 17.66
N LYS A 169 1.27 33.92 17.13
CA LYS A 169 1.06 35.16 17.88
C LYS A 169 0.09 36.07 17.15
N GLY A 170 -1.13 36.24 17.66
CA GLY A 170 -2.09 37.23 17.16
C GLY A 170 -3.56 36.78 17.25
N GLU A 171 -4.48 37.74 17.08
CA GLU A 171 -5.93 37.53 17.24
C GLU A 171 -6.58 36.74 16.09
N LYS A 172 -5.90 36.58 14.95
CA LYS A 172 -6.42 35.91 13.74
C LYS A 172 -5.81 34.52 13.55
N SER A 173 -6.21 33.56 14.40
CA SER A 173 -5.60 32.22 14.44
C SER A 173 -5.59 31.51 13.08
N ILE A 174 -6.68 31.56 12.31
CA ILE A 174 -6.81 30.86 11.01
C ILE A 174 -5.85 31.41 9.95
N GLU A 175 -5.75 32.74 9.79
CA GLU A 175 -4.82 33.36 8.82
C GLU A 175 -3.36 32.98 9.16
N LEU A 176 -3.01 33.01 10.45
CA LEU A 176 -1.69 32.63 10.94
C LEU A 176 -1.40 31.13 10.76
N LEU A 177 -2.39 30.25 10.97
CA LEU A 177 -2.26 28.82 10.70
C LEU A 177 -2.03 28.54 9.20
N GLY A 178 -2.69 29.29 8.32
CA GLY A 178 -2.42 29.25 6.87
C GLY A 178 -0.99 29.65 6.52
N GLU A 179 -0.44 30.67 7.18
CA GLU A 179 0.97 31.05 7.05
C GLU A 179 1.90 29.93 7.55
N GLN A 180 1.62 29.34 8.71
CA GLN A 180 2.41 28.22 9.24
C GLN A 180 2.42 27.01 8.30
N GLN A 181 1.26 26.68 7.69
CA GLN A 181 1.17 25.64 6.67
C GLN A 181 2.11 25.91 5.49
N ALA A 182 2.10 27.15 4.97
CA ALA A 182 2.97 27.54 3.86
C ALA A 182 4.46 27.46 4.21
N LEU A 183 4.82 27.83 5.44
CA LEU A 183 6.19 27.71 5.94
C LEU A 183 6.62 26.26 6.12
N THR A 184 5.75 25.39 6.66
CA THR A 184 6.03 23.95 6.75
C THR A 184 6.23 23.34 5.36
N LYS A 185 5.38 23.71 4.40
CA LYS A 185 5.54 23.29 3.00
C LYS A 185 6.90 23.71 2.43
N ASP A 186 7.32 24.95 2.67
CA ASP A 186 8.62 25.46 2.21
C ASP A 186 9.80 24.66 2.78
N VAL A 187 9.72 24.20 4.03
CA VAL A 187 10.76 23.36 4.66
C VAL A 187 10.99 22.07 3.85
N PHE A 188 9.93 21.32 3.56
CA PHE A 188 10.04 20.05 2.85
C PHE A 188 10.36 20.24 1.36
N LEU A 189 9.82 21.28 0.72
CA LEU A 189 10.22 21.63 -0.65
C LEU A 189 11.70 22.03 -0.75
N SER A 190 12.21 22.75 0.25
CA SER A 190 13.61 23.13 0.32
C SER A 190 14.53 21.93 0.54
N ALA A 191 14.09 20.94 1.32
CA ALA A 191 14.81 19.67 1.49
C ALA A 191 14.88 18.89 0.16
N SER A 192 13.74 18.73 -0.52
CA SER A 192 13.69 18.06 -1.83
C SER A 192 14.55 18.77 -2.89
N LYS A 193 14.51 20.11 -2.95
CA LYS A 193 15.40 20.91 -3.85
C LYS A 193 16.90 20.70 -3.61
N LYS A 194 17.30 20.27 -2.42
CA LYS A 194 18.69 19.92 -2.10
C LYS A 194 19.05 18.49 -2.50
N GLY A 195 18.13 17.75 -3.13
CA GLY A 195 18.31 16.37 -3.56
C GLY A 195 17.99 15.34 -2.49
N GLN A 196 17.34 15.73 -1.39
CA GLN A 196 16.88 14.77 -0.38
C GLN A 196 15.57 14.13 -0.85
N ASP A 197 15.62 12.84 -1.18
CA ASP A 197 14.43 12.01 -1.40
C ASP A 197 13.87 11.61 -0.03
N LEU A 198 12.93 12.39 0.48
CA LEU A 198 12.41 12.20 1.83
C LEU A 198 11.23 11.22 1.84
N THR A 199 11.13 10.50 2.95
CA THR A 199 9.93 9.80 3.39
C THR A 199 9.67 10.22 4.83
N THR A 200 8.41 10.46 5.18
CA THR A 200 7.97 10.89 6.50
C THR A 200 6.82 10.01 6.96
N ASN A 201 7.01 9.26 8.04
CA ASN A 201 5.92 8.55 8.69
C ASN A 201 5.60 9.20 10.03
N ILE A 202 4.35 9.60 10.21
CA ILE A 202 3.86 10.29 11.41
C ILE A 202 2.99 9.31 12.18
N TYR A 203 3.33 9.08 13.43
CA TYR A 203 2.58 8.25 14.36
C TYR A 203 1.98 9.12 15.45
N GLN A 204 0.68 9.01 15.65
CA GLN A 204 -0.03 9.66 16.75
C GLN A 204 -0.11 8.71 17.95
N PHE A 205 0.15 9.26 19.12
CA PHE A 205 0.00 8.61 20.39
C PHE A 205 -0.79 9.48 21.36
N ILE A 206 -1.37 8.88 22.40
CA ILE A 206 -2.02 9.55 23.52
C ILE A 206 -1.21 9.27 24.79
N SER A 207 -1.00 10.30 25.61
CA SER A 207 -0.36 10.17 26.92
C SER A 207 -1.05 11.01 27.98
N GLU A 208 -0.85 10.63 29.24
CA GLU A 208 -1.08 11.52 30.37
C GLU A 208 -0.29 12.83 30.18
N PHE A 209 -0.95 13.93 30.53
CA PHE A 209 -0.41 15.29 30.54
C PHE A 209 -0.77 15.93 31.88
N ASP A 210 0.23 16.30 32.65
CA ASP A 210 0.08 17.01 33.93
C ASP A 210 0.99 18.26 33.92
N GLY A 211 0.44 19.40 33.54
CA GLY A 211 1.22 20.62 33.40
C GLY A 211 0.44 21.84 32.95
N LEU A 212 1.17 22.94 32.72
CA LEU A 212 0.61 24.15 32.12
C LEU A 212 0.49 23.96 30.61
N TYR A 213 -0.70 24.26 30.09
CA TYR A 213 -0.98 24.45 28.68
C TYR A 213 -1.11 25.92 28.38
N TYR A 214 -0.55 26.37 27.26
CA TYR A 214 -0.69 27.72 26.76
C TYR A 214 -1.50 27.65 25.47
N ASP A 215 -2.69 28.27 25.48
CA ASP A 215 -3.53 28.36 24.29
C ASP A 215 -2.90 29.32 23.24
N TYR A 216 -3.51 29.46 22.07
CA TYR A 216 -2.98 30.35 21.03
C TYR A 216 -3.03 31.84 21.43
N ASN A 217 -3.80 32.21 22.46
CA ASN A 217 -3.82 33.54 23.08
C ASN A 217 -2.75 33.70 24.17
N ASN A 218 -1.89 32.69 24.34
CA ASN A 218 -0.85 32.61 25.36
C ASN A 218 -1.41 32.66 26.81
N GLN A 219 -2.67 32.26 27.00
CA GLN A 219 -3.27 32.08 28.32
C GLN A 219 -2.88 30.72 28.88
N ALA A 220 -2.32 30.74 30.09
CA ALA A 220 -1.90 29.54 30.78
C ALA A 220 -3.06 28.89 31.53
N SER A 221 -3.30 27.62 31.28
CA SER A 221 -4.25 26.79 32.01
C SER A 221 -3.58 25.50 32.49
N PHE A 222 -3.81 25.14 33.75
CA PHE A 222 -3.33 23.85 34.25
C PHE A 222 -4.25 22.72 33.77
N LEU A 223 -3.67 21.67 33.21
CA LEU A 223 -4.37 20.47 32.77
C LEU A 223 -3.77 19.22 33.42
N GLN A 224 -4.64 18.30 33.82
CA GLN A 224 -4.31 16.95 34.24
C GLN A 224 -5.21 15.97 33.48
N VAL A 225 -4.87 15.70 32.23
CA VAL A 225 -5.74 15.04 31.25
C VAL A 225 -4.91 14.17 30.30
N LYS A 226 -5.55 13.38 29.43
CA LYS A 226 -4.88 12.70 28.32
C LYS A 226 -4.83 13.60 27.09
N ARG A 227 -3.69 13.60 26.38
CA ARG A 227 -3.46 14.43 25.20
C ARG A 227 -2.62 13.73 24.13
N PRO A 228 -2.78 14.12 22.85
CA PRO A 228 -1.99 13.59 21.76
C PRO A 228 -0.56 14.13 21.72
N TYR A 229 0.36 13.27 21.32
CA TYR A 229 1.72 13.60 20.93
C TYR A 229 2.13 12.73 19.73
N TYR A 230 3.24 13.06 19.07
CA TYR A 230 3.57 12.49 17.77
C TYR A 230 5.04 12.10 17.69
N TYR A 231 5.28 11.01 16.95
CA TYR A 231 6.59 10.70 16.38
C TYR A 231 6.54 10.97 14.88
N ALA A 232 7.43 11.82 14.36
CA ALA A 232 7.70 11.90 12.92
C ALA A 232 9.05 11.24 12.62
N VAL A 233 9.01 10.13 11.89
CA VAL A 233 10.20 9.41 11.40
C VAL A 233 10.47 9.89 9.97
N ILE A 234 11.62 10.54 9.77
CA ILE A 234 11.99 11.22 8.53
C ILE A 234 13.35 10.71 8.06
N GLY A 235 13.47 10.37 6.78
CA GLY A 235 14.74 9.94 6.19
C GLY A 235 14.56 9.51 4.73
N GLY A 236 15.63 9.01 4.12
CA GLY A 236 15.55 8.41 2.79
C GLY A 236 14.61 7.21 2.74
N GLN A 237 13.90 7.00 1.63
CA GLN A 237 12.91 5.94 1.49
C GLN A 237 13.46 4.54 1.86
N LYS A 238 14.67 4.19 1.40
CA LYS A 238 15.34 2.92 1.78
C LYS A 238 15.47 2.79 3.30
N ASN A 239 15.87 3.86 3.98
CA ASN A 239 16.14 3.88 5.42
C ASN A 239 14.85 3.83 6.23
N VAL A 240 13.84 4.61 5.84
CA VAL A 240 12.53 4.59 6.49
C VAL A 240 11.84 3.25 6.29
N ASN A 241 11.97 2.60 5.12
CA ASN A 241 11.47 1.24 4.90
C ASN A 241 12.20 0.20 5.76
N ALA A 242 13.52 0.30 5.88
CA ALA A 242 14.31 -0.59 6.73
C ALA A 242 13.91 -0.46 8.21
N PHE A 243 13.72 0.77 8.69
CA PHE A 243 13.18 1.07 10.02
C PHE A 243 11.76 0.52 10.19
N SER A 244 10.87 0.85 9.27
CA SER A 244 9.44 0.53 9.37
C SER A 244 9.19 -0.98 9.33
N SER A 245 9.99 -1.71 8.57
CA SER A 245 9.90 -3.18 8.49
C SER A 245 10.23 -3.87 9.81
N LYS A 246 11.04 -3.25 10.68
CA LYS A 246 11.37 -3.78 12.00
C LYS A 246 10.44 -3.24 13.09
N LEU A 247 10.07 -1.95 13.02
CA LEU A 247 9.41 -1.26 14.14
C LEU A 247 7.92 -0.91 13.96
N ASN A 248 7.32 -0.89 12.77
CA ASN A 248 5.93 -0.43 12.65
C ASN A 248 4.95 -1.28 13.46
N GLU A 249 5.09 -2.59 13.41
CA GLU A 249 4.27 -3.49 14.22
C GLU A 249 4.50 -3.27 15.72
N LYS A 250 5.74 -2.97 16.13
CA LYS A 250 6.07 -2.65 17.53
C LYS A 250 5.40 -1.35 17.96
N PHE A 251 5.49 -0.30 17.14
CA PHE A 251 4.85 1.00 17.39
C PHE A 251 3.35 0.86 17.59
N ARG A 252 2.70 0.08 16.74
CA ARG A 252 1.25 -0.19 16.82
C ARG A 252 0.85 -0.91 18.11
N ASN A 253 1.79 -1.63 18.73
CA ASN A 253 1.60 -2.33 19.99
C ASN A 253 2.05 -1.54 21.23
N TYR A 254 2.71 -0.38 21.06
CA TYR A 254 3.06 0.47 22.18
C TYR A 254 1.81 1.13 22.77
N ALA A 255 1.78 1.25 24.10
CA ALA A 255 0.68 1.90 24.79
C ALA A 255 0.50 3.35 24.31
N GLY A 256 -0.75 3.70 24.02
CA GLY A 256 -1.13 5.04 23.57
C GLY A 256 -1.13 5.23 22.06
N PHE A 257 -0.59 4.31 21.25
CA PHE A 257 -0.67 4.40 19.78
C PHE A 257 -2.14 4.49 19.32
N THR A 258 -2.42 5.40 18.39
CA THR A 258 -3.78 5.56 17.83
C THR A 258 -3.80 5.56 16.31
N ASN A 259 -2.90 6.29 15.66
CA ASN A 259 -2.98 6.51 14.22
C ASN A 259 -1.59 6.62 13.58
N GLU A 260 -1.53 6.45 12.26
CA GLU A 260 -0.33 6.68 11.46
C GLU A 260 -0.66 7.33 10.11
N TYR A 261 0.33 8.01 9.53
CA TYR A 261 0.26 8.57 8.18
C TYR A 261 1.64 8.60 7.50
N LEU A 262 1.74 7.91 6.37
CA LEU A 262 2.94 7.85 5.54
C LEU A 262 2.88 8.86 4.40
N LEU A 263 3.89 9.71 4.33
CA LEU A 263 4.13 10.67 3.25
C LEU A 263 5.43 10.27 2.56
N THR A 264 5.40 10.03 1.25
CA THR A 264 6.55 9.53 0.50
C THR A 264 6.53 9.99 -0.94
N GLU A 265 7.71 10.10 -1.54
CA GLU A 265 7.90 10.32 -2.97
C GLU A 265 7.83 9.01 -3.79
N GLU A 266 7.87 7.85 -3.13
CA GLU A 266 7.86 6.52 -3.75
C GLU A 266 6.53 6.22 -4.43
N ASP A 267 6.62 5.70 -5.65
CA ASP A 267 5.51 5.07 -6.36
C ASP A 267 5.60 3.56 -6.15
N PHE A 268 4.74 3.01 -5.29
CA PHE A 268 4.75 1.59 -4.97
C PHE A 268 4.23 0.81 -6.17
N ALA A 269 5.15 0.33 -6.99
CA ALA A 269 4.81 -0.59 -8.07
C ALA A 269 4.30 -1.91 -7.49
N VAL A 270 2.98 -2.11 -7.51
CA VAL A 270 2.34 -3.38 -7.15
C VAL A 270 2.62 -4.39 -8.26
N LYS A 271 3.78 -5.03 -8.14
CA LYS A 271 4.21 -6.06 -9.07
C LYS A 271 3.42 -7.33 -8.83
N ASP A 272 3.19 -7.76 -7.60
CA ASP A 272 2.60 -9.06 -7.32
C ASP A 272 1.08 -8.98 -7.07
N PHE A 273 0.33 -9.37 -8.08
CA PHE A 273 -1.12 -9.53 -8.01
C PHE A 273 -1.61 -10.64 -8.95
N SER A 274 -2.76 -11.22 -8.64
CA SER A 274 -3.39 -12.26 -9.45
C SER A 274 -4.91 -12.19 -9.32
N VAL A 275 -5.61 -12.29 -10.45
CA VAL A 275 -7.08 -12.44 -10.44
C VAL A 275 -7.44 -13.85 -9.96
N LEU A 276 -8.32 -13.92 -8.96
CA LEU A 276 -8.87 -15.18 -8.46
C LEU A 276 -10.03 -15.61 -9.37
N THR A 277 -9.92 -16.81 -9.91
CA THR A 277 -10.86 -17.37 -10.90
C THR A 277 -11.90 -18.31 -10.30
N ALA A 278 -11.71 -18.73 -9.04
CA ALA A 278 -12.66 -19.59 -8.33
C ALA A 278 -13.00 -19.09 -6.91
N THR A 279 -12.09 -18.36 -6.27
CA THR A 279 -12.28 -17.79 -4.93
C THR A 279 -12.93 -16.41 -5.03
N LEU A 280 -14.06 -16.20 -4.32
CA LEU A 280 -14.73 -14.90 -4.17
C LEU A 280 -15.14 -14.21 -5.49
N ASN A 281 -15.21 -14.95 -6.60
CA ASN A 281 -15.67 -14.43 -7.87
C ASN A 281 -17.08 -14.94 -8.22
N LYS A 282 -17.76 -14.22 -9.10
CA LYS A 282 -19.04 -14.63 -9.70
C LYS A 282 -18.98 -14.43 -11.20
N GLY A 283 -19.46 -15.42 -11.95
CA GLY A 283 -19.36 -15.47 -13.40
C GLY A 283 -18.25 -16.40 -13.88
N ARG A 284 -18.07 -16.49 -15.20
CA ARG A 284 -17.08 -17.36 -15.81
C ARG A 284 -15.89 -16.54 -16.29
N LEU A 285 -14.81 -16.59 -15.52
CA LEU A 285 -13.56 -15.89 -15.79
C LEU A 285 -12.55 -16.90 -16.33
N LYS A 286 -11.99 -16.63 -17.52
CA LYS A 286 -10.91 -17.43 -18.10
C LYS A 286 -9.60 -16.64 -18.06
N PRO A 287 -8.52 -17.17 -17.47
CA PRO A 287 -7.20 -16.57 -17.61
C PRO A 287 -6.79 -16.47 -19.08
N VAL A 288 -6.36 -15.28 -19.52
CA VAL A 288 -5.71 -15.14 -20.83
C VAL A 288 -4.26 -15.58 -20.67
N ARG A 289 -3.91 -16.70 -21.31
CA ARG A 289 -2.54 -17.21 -21.32
C ARG A 289 -1.68 -16.39 -22.29
N THR A 290 -1.09 -15.31 -21.81
CA THR A 290 0.05 -14.68 -22.48
C THR A 290 1.32 -15.38 -21.98
N GLY A 291 2.20 -15.80 -22.90
CA GLY A 291 3.27 -16.76 -22.64
C GLY A 291 4.39 -16.35 -21.66
N VAL A 292 4.20 -15.31 -20.84
CA VAL A 292 5.25 -14.72 -19.98
C VAL A 292 5.03 -15.00 -18.50
N ASN A 293 3.80 -15.19 -18.01
CA ASN A 293 3.52 -15.46 -16.58
C ASN A 293 2.35 -16.43 -16.41
N VAL A 294 2.62 -17.74 -16.45
CA VAL A 294 1.60 -18.79 -16.22
C VAL A 294 1.22 -18.91 -14.73
N LYS A 295 2.06 -18.35 -13.84
CA LYS A 295 1.92 -18.44 -12.38
C LYS A 295 1.09 -17.33 -11.76
N GLN A 296 0.60 -16.36 -12.54
CA GLN A 296 -0.26 -15.26 -12.06
C GLN A 296 -1.28 -14.92 -13.14
N VAL A 297 -2.54 -14.73 -12.77
CA VAL A 297 -3.58 -14.33 -13.72
C VAL A 297 -3.59 -12.81 -13.83
N ARG A 298 -2.97 -12.29 -14.88
CA ARG A 298 -2.81 -10.83 -15.11
C ARG A 298 -3.88 -10.22 -16.00
N SER A 299 -4.63 -11.05 -16.70
CA SER A 299 -5.74 -10.64 -17.55
C SER A 299 -6.73 -11.78 -17.72
N ILE A 300 -7.97 -11.41 -17.99
CA ILE A 300 -9.09 -12.35 -18.05
C ILE A 300 -9.96 -12.12 -19.27
N GLU A 301 -10.58 -13.18 -19.74
CA GLU A 301 -11.70 -13.17 -20.67
C GLU A 301 -12.97 -13.50 -19.88
N VAL A 302 -14.02 -12.72 -20.09
CA VAL A 302 -15.32 -12.92 -19.44
C VAL A 302 -16.26 -13.53 -20.48
N GLU A 303 -16.78 -14.73 -20.20
CA GLU A 303 -17.84 -15.32 -21.02
C GLU A 303 -19.17 -14.60 -20.72
N GLU A 304 -19.88 -14.15 -21.75
CA GLU A 304 -21.27 -13.69 -21.60
C GLU A 304 -22.17 -14.91 -21.38
N GLY A 305 -22.32 -15.33 -20.11
CA GLY A 305 -23.37 -16.25 -19.70
C GLY A 305 -24.73 -15.57 -19.91
N GLY A 306 -25.59 -16.15 -20.74
CA GLY A 306 -26.90 -15.59 -21.07
C GLY A 306 -27.79 -15.34 -19.85
N ARG A 307 -27.65 -14.14 -19.26
CA ARG A 307 -28.59 -13.31 -18.47
C ARG A 307 -27.76 -12.27 -17.71
N SER A 308 -27.53 -11.14 -18.37
CA SER A 308 -26.98 -9.87 -17.88
C SER A 308 -25.57 -9.90 -17.26
N ASN A 309 -24.71 -8.97 -17.67
CA ASN A 309 -23.43 -8.68 -17.02
C ASN A 309 -23.58 -8.14 -15.57
N ASP A 310 -24.80 -8.18 -14.99
CA ASP A 310 -25.18 -7.49 -13.76
C ASP A 310 -24.69 -8.18 -12.47
N ASN A 311 -24.07 -9.35 -12.58
CA ASN A 311 -23.66 -10.19 -11.44
C ASN A 311 -22.21 -10.69 -11.50
N ILE A 312 -21.36 -10.11 -12.35
CA ILE A 312 -19.94 -10.49 -12.37
C ILE A 312 -19.25 -9.87 -11.15
N GLU A 313 -18.62 -10.71 -10.34
CA GLU A 313 -17.72 -10.31 -9.27
C GLU A 313 -16.31 -10.81 -9.59
N ILE A 314 -15.31 -9.94 -9.47
CA ILE A 314 -13.90 -10.24 -9.70
C ILE A 314 -13.17 -10.03 -8.39
N ALA A 315 -12.45 -11.05 -7.93
CA ALA A 315 -11.56 -10.94 -6.81
C ALA A 315 -10.10 -10.87 -7.29
N VAL A 316 -9.30 -10.02 -6.66
CA VAL A 316 -7.89 -9.81 -7.00
C VAL A 316 -7.07 -9.94 -5.72
N ALA A 317 -6.19 -10.94 -5.67
CA ALA A 317 -5.20 -11.07 -4.61
C ALA A 317 -3.99 -10.19 -4.94
N VAL A 318 -3.49 -9.46 -3.94
CA VAL A 318 -2.45 -8.45 -4.10
C VAL A 318 -1.46 -8.54 -2.93
N ASP A 319 -0.18 -8.37 -3.22
CA ASP A 319 0.83 -8.12 -2.19
C ASP A 319 1.07 -6.62 -1.98
N LEU A 320 0.61 -6.12 -0.83
CA LEU A 320 0.83 -4.78 -0.31
C LEU A 320 1.77 -4.77 0.92
N ALA A 321 2.55 -5.83 1.15
CA ALA A 321 3.43 -5.92 2.32
C ALA A 321 4.53 -4.86 2.34
N ASN A 322 4.96 -4.39 1.16
CA ASN A 322 5.95 -3.32 1.04
C ASN A 322 5.38 -1.93 1.35
N LEU A 323 4.06 -1.75 1.26
CA LEU A 323 3.41 -0.51 1.63
C LEU A 323 3.16 -0.50 3.14
N LYS A 324 4.05 0.14 3.90
CA LYS A 324 4.08 0.12 5.38
C LYS A 324 3.10 1.10 6.03
N ILE A 325 1.85 1.09 5.57
CA ILE A 325 0.71 1.80 6.19
C ILE A 325 -0.25 0.82 6.88
N SER A 326 -1.21 1.33 7.64
CA SER A 326 -2.12 0.52 8.45
C SER A 326 -3.10 -0.23 7.56
N ASP A 327 -3.47 -1.44 7.98
CA ASP A 327 -4.47 -2.21 7.25
C ASP A 327 -5.84 -1.50 7.32
N ASP A 328 -6.12 -0.73 8.37
CA ASP A 328 -7.30 0.13 8.44
C ASP A 328 -7.37 1.11 7.26
N TYR A 329 -6.25 1.73 6.88
CA TYR A 329 -6.17 2.60 5.72
C TYR A 329 -6.30 1.82 4.41
N LYS A 330 -5.59 0.70 4.27
CA LYS A 330 -5.62 -0.17 3.06
C LYS A 330 -6.98 -0.83 2.83
N THR A 331 -7.78 -1.01 3.87
CA THR A 331 -9.09 -1.66 3.79
C THR A 331 -10.25 -0.65 3.87
N ASN A 332 -9.96 0.65 3.83
CA ASN A 332 -10.99 1.69 3.72
C ASN A 332 -11.32 1.95 2.26
N LEU A 333 -12.54 1.59 1.84
CA LEU A 333 -13.01 1.74 0.47
C LEU A 333 -12.96 3.19 -0.04
N GLN A 334 -13.09 4.18 0.84
CA GLN A 334 -13.07 5.60 0.47
C GLN A 334 -11.68 6.09 0.05
N ASN A 335 -10.62 5.32 0.36
CA ASN A 335 -9.26 5.65 -0.06
C ASN A 335 -8.95 5.19 -1.49
N TYR A 336 -9.88 4.52 -2.17
CA TYR A 336 -9.67 3.98 -3.51
C TYR A 336 -10.45 4.72 -4.58
N ILE A 337 -9.81 4.93 -5.73
CA ILE A 337 -10.47 5.43 -6.94
C ILE A 337 -10.47 4.32 -7.99
N LEU A 338 -11.61 4.18 -8.69
CA LEU A 338 -11.73 3.36 -9.88
C LEU A 338 -11.63 4.25 -11.12
N ASN A 339 -10.63 4.02 -11.96
CA ASN A 339 -10.39 4.82 -13.15
C ASN A 339 -11.38 4.50 -14.29
N ASN A 340 -12.20 3.45 -14.13
CA ASN A 340 -13.31 3.16 -15.02
C ASN A 340 -14.64 3.02 -14.24
N LYS A 341 -15.74 3.45 -14.88
CA LYS A 341 -17.09 3.38 -14.30
C LYS A 341 -17.74 2.00 -14.41
N GLY A 342 -17.02 1.02 -14.95
CA GLY A 342 -17.50 -0.35 -15.20
C GLY A 342 -17.57 -1.22 -13.95
N PHE A 343 -17.01 -0.75 -12.83
CA PHE A 343 -16.99 -1.49 -11.57
C PHE A 343 -17.42 -0.65 -10.37
N GLU A 344 -17.72 -1.34 -9.28
CA GLU A 344 -17.65 -0.85 -7.90
C GLU A 344 -16.70 -1.74 -7.10
N LEU A 345 -15.91 -1.12 -6.23
CA LEU A 345 -15.13 -1.83 -5.22
C LEU A 345 -16.07 -2.12 -4.05
N LYS A 346 -16.33 -3.40 -3.79
CA LYS A 346 -17.33 -3.85 -2.83
C LYS A 346 -16.72 -4.01 -1.45
N GLU A 347 -15.61 -4.75 -1.37
CA GLU A 347 -14.97 -5.14 -0.13
C GLU A 347 -13.46 -5.30 -0.34
N ILE A 348 -12.70 -5.12 0.73
CA ILE A 348 -11.26 -5.42 0.81
C ILE A 348 -11.06 -6.27 2.05
N ALA A 349 -10.33 -7.37 1.91
CA ALA A 349 -9.98 -8.29 2.99
C ALA A 349 -8.47 -8.33 3.18
N THR A 350 -8.02 -8.61 4.40
CA THR A 350 -6.62 -8.94 4.69
C THR A 350 -6.40 -10.44 4.50
N VAL A 351 -5.15 -10.84 4.26
CA VAL A 351 -4.76 -12.25 4.19
C VAL A 351 -3.79 -12.55 5.33
N LEU A 352 -4.16 -13.50 6.16
CA LEU A 352 -3.36 -13.96 7.31
C LEU A 352 -3.34 -15.48 7.29
N ASP A 353 -2.14 -16.06 7.40
CA ASP A 353 -1.92 -17.52 7.41
C ASP A 353 -2.57 -18.27 6.24
N GLY A 354 -2.63 -17.64 5.07
CA GLY A 354 -3.22 -18.22 3.86
C GLY A 354 -4.75 -18.19 3.80
N GLU A 355 -5.40 -17.49 4.73
CA GLU A 355 -6.85 -17.28 4.75
C GLU A 355 -7.21 -15.80 4.54
N ILE A 356 -8.35 -15.56 3.89
CA ILE A 356 -8.87 -14.23 3.56
C ILE A 356 -9.85 -13.79 4.66
N HIS A 357 -9.51 -12.74 5.40
CA HIS A 357 -10.26 -12.24 6.55
C HIS A 357 -10.92 -10.89 6.24
N PHE A 358 -12.24 -10.84 6.37
CA PHE A 358 -13.03 -9.63 6.18
C PHE A 358 -13.28 -8.91 7.51
N LYS A 359 -13.53 -7.60 7.44
CA LYS A 359 -13.85 -6.76 8.62
C LYS A 359 -15.08 -7.22 9.41
N ASP A 360 -16.01 -7.93 8.77
CA ASP A 360 -17.20 -8.48 9.41
C ASP A 360 -16.96 -9.83 10.11
N GLY A 361 -15.72 -10.31 10.14
CA GLY A 361 -15.31 -11.56 10.78
C GLY A 361 -15.43 -12.80 9.91
N ARG A 362 -15.86 -12.67 8.63
CA ARG A 362 -15.84 -13.80 7.69
C ARG A 362 -14.40 -14.17 7.32
N ALA A 363 -14.13 -15.47 7.27
CA ALA A 363 -12.89 -16.05 6.75
C ALA A 363 -13.18 -16.93 5.53
N VAL A 364 -12.32 -16.87 4.51
CA VAL A 364 -12.43 -17.67 3.28
C VAL A 364 -11.06 -18.23 2.91
N VAL A 365 -11.00 -19.53 2.61
CA VAL A 365 -9.78 -20.19 2.15
C VAL A 365 -9.68 -20.08 0.62
N PHE A 366 -8.47 -19.87 0.10
CA PHE A 366 -8.23 -19.93 -1.34
C PHE A 366 -8.57 -21.30 -1.93
N SER A 367 -9.20 -21.31 -3.09
CA SER A 367 -9.39 -22.54 -3.85
C SER A 367 -8.05 -23.14 -4.30
N PRO A 368 -7.92 -24.47 -4.40
CA PRO A 368 -6.70 -25.09 -4.93
C PRO A 368 -6.33 -24.62 -6.35
N ALA A 369 -7.33 -24.22 -7.15
CA ALA A 369 -7.09 -23.72 -8.50
C ALA A 369 -6.40 -22.35 -8.50
N ASP A 370 -6.78 -21.46 -7.57
CA ASP A 370 -6.18 -20.13 -7.46
C ASP A 370 -4.79 -20.19 -6.81
N LEU A 371 -4.55 -21.13 -5.89
CA LEU A 371 -3.23 -21.33 -5.28
C LEU A 371 -2.13 -21.65 -6.32
N LEU A 372 -2.49 -22.26 -7.45
CA LEU A 372 -1.55 -22.49 -8.57
C LEU A 372 -1.10 -21.19 -9.26
N HIS A 373 -1.84 -20.10 -9.04
CA HIS A 373 -1.62 -18.79 -9.63
C HIS A 373 -1.22 -17.71 -8.60
N LEU A 374 -0.71 -18.15 -7.45
CA LEU A 374 -0.16 -17.31 -6.38
C LEU A 374 1.28 -17.73 -6.10
N ASP A 375 2.22 -17.30 -6.94
CA ASP A 375 3.67 -17.48 -6.71
C ASP A 375 4.27 -16.41 -5.77
N PHE A 376 3.40 -15.68 -5.09
CA PHE A 376 3.70 -14.68 -4.08
C PHE A 376 2.78 -14.90 -2.87
N THR A 377 3.09 -14.26 -1.74
CA THR A 377 2.22 -14.29 -0.56
C THR A 377 1.30 -13.07 -0.61
N PRO A 378 0.01 -13.23 -0.97
CA PRO A 378 -0.91 -12.10 -0.95
C PRO A 378 -1.10 -11.61 0.49
N SER A 379 -1.20 -10.30 0.66
CA SER A 379 -1.57 -9.69 1.94
C SER A 379 -2.99 -9.14 1.93
N HIS A 380 -3.57 -8.90 0.75
CA HIS A 380 -4.91 -8.35 0.60
C HIS A 380 -5.67 -9.00 -0.56
N VAL A 381 -6.99 -9.03 -0.45
CA VAL A 381 -7.90 -9.40 -1.54
C VAL A 381 -8.93 -8.30 -1.76
N PHE A 382 -9.03 -7.83 -3.00
CA PHE A 382 -9.99 -6.82 -3.43
C PHE A 382 -11.14 -7.50 -4.17
N VAL A 383 -12.38 -7.20 -3.79
CA VAL A 383 -13.58 -7.74 -4.44
C VAL A 383 -14.31 -6.62 -5.17
N PHE A 384 -14.40 -6.75 -6.49
CA PHE A 384 -15.08 -5.81 -7.37
C PHE A 384 -16.35 -6.42 -7.93
N LYS A 385 -17.37 -5.59 -8.14
CA LYS A 385 -18.61 -5.97 -8.83
C LYS A 385 -18.76 -5.16 -10.10
N ALA A 386 -19.01 -5.85 -11.21
CA ALA A 386 -19.25 -5.21 -12.49
C ALA A 386 -20.58 -4.45 -12.48
N LYS A 387 -20.58 -3.27 -13.11
CA LYS A 387 -21.77 -2.49 -13.43
C LYS A 387 -22.18 -2.78 -14.87
N LYS A 388 -23.44 -2.43 -15.21
CA LYS A 388 -23.93 -2.49 -16.59
C LYS A 388 -23.02 -1.71 -17.53
N GLY A 389 -22.46 -2.39 -18.53
CA GLY A 389 -21.65 -1.75 -19.56
C GLY A 389 -20.66 -2.69 -20.23
N ASN A 390 -19.97 -2.17 -21.24
CA ASN A 390 -18.80 -2.83 -21.81
C ASN A 390 -17.59 -2.50 -20.92
N VAL A 391 -17.07 -3.52 -20.26
CA VAL A 391 -15.89 -3.43 -19.41
C VAL A 391 -14.69 -3.95 -20.18
N THR A 392 -13.64 -3.14 -20.30
CA THR A 392 -12.40 -3.48 -21.03
C THR A 392 -11.17 -3.59 -20.11
N SER A 393 -11.27 -3.06 -18.90
CA SER A 393 -10.22 -3.12 -17.89
C SER A 393 -10.84 -2.97 -16.50
N LEU A 394 -10.11 -3.43 -15.49
CA LEU A 394 -10.33 -3.13 -14.08
C LEU A 394 -9.11 -2.35 -13.60
N ASP A 395 -9.30 -1.06 -13.33
CA ASP A 395 -8.22 -0.13 -12.97
C ASP A 395 -8.56 0.52 -11.63
N PHE A 396 -7.70 0.31 -10.64
CA PHE A 396 -7.88 0.87 -9.30
C PHE A 396 -6.57 1.42 -8.74
N GLU A 397 -6.69 2.46 -7.94
CA GLU A 397 -5.58 3.12 -7.27
C GLU A 397 -5.90 3.35 -5.80
N LEU A 398 -4.88 3.22 -4.95
CA LEU A 398 -4.96 3.65 -3.56
C LEU A 398 -4.43 5.08 -3.47
N ARG A 399 -5.28 6.01 -3.04
CA ARG A 399 -4.94 7.42 -2.88
C ARG A 399 -4.01 7.64 -1.68
N SER A 400 -3.10 8.60 -1.81
CA SER A 400 -2.29 9.13 -0.69
C SER A 400 -2.99 10.33 -0.04
N ASN A 401 -4.28 10.18 0.24
CA ASN A 401 -5.08 11.21 0.89
C ASN A 401 -4.66 11.38 2.35
N ILE A 402 -4.73 12.62 2.84
CA ILE A 402 -4.62 12.90 4.28
C ILE A 402 -5.71 12.09 5.01
N PRO A 403 -5.35 11.21 5.96
CA PRO A 403 -6.33 10.39 6.68
C PRO A 403 -7.32 11.24 7.49
N ASP A 404 -8.56 10.76 7.60
CA ASP A 404 -9.63 11.45 8.33
C ASP A 404 -9.24 11.77 9.79
N TRP A 405 -8.44 10.89 10.41
CA TRP A 405 -7.99 11.06 11.79
C TRP A 405 -7.25 12.38 12.03
N VAL A 406 -6.58 12.92 11.01
CA VAL A 406 -5.86 14.19 11.09
C VAL A 406 -6.84 15.33 11.34
N SER A 407 -7.97 15.33 10.62
CA SER A 407 -9.01 16.33 10.80
C SER A 407 -9.73 16.18 12.15
N THR A 408 -9.99 14.94 12.59
CA THR A 408 -10.67 14.69 13.87
C THR A 408 -9.79 14.99 15.08
N SER A 409 -8.46 14.92 14.90
CA SER A 409 -7.45 15.21 15.92
C SER A 409 -6.96 16.66 15.91
N SER A 410 -7.47 17.50 15.02
CA SER A 410 -7.09 18.91 14.90
C SER A 410 -8.15 19.81 15.51
N LEU A 411 -7.71 20.97 15.99
CA LEU A 411 -8.56 22.06 16.43
C LEU A 411 -7.97 23.39 15.94
N ASP A 412 -8.83 24.36 15.65
CA ASP A 412 -8.44 25.70 15.20
C ASP A 412 -8.59 26.76 16.32
N ASP A 413 -9.14 26.34 17.46
CA ASP A 413 -9.33 27.12 18.67
C ASP A 413 -9.20 26.22 19.91
N ASP A 414 -8.17 26.47 20.75
CA ASP A 414 -7.91 25.78 22.02
C ASP A 414 -8.22 26.62 23.26
N THR A 415 -8.90 27.76 23.13
CA THR A 415 -9.15 28.67 24.26
C THR A 415 -10.05 28.08 25.33
N ASN A 416 -10.89 27.09 24.98
CA ASN A 416 -11.81 26.43 25.92
C ASN A 416 -11.39 24.99 26.28
N LEU A 417 -10.10 24.67 26.13
CA LEU A 417 -9.59 23.31 26.29
C LEU A 417 -9.85 22.72 27.69
N VAL A 418 -9.78 23.55 28.73
CA VAL A 418 -10.03 23.14 30.13
C VAL A 418 -11.43 22.55 30.29
N ASN A 419 -12.44 23.17 29.68
CA ASN A 419 -13.85 22.79 29.86
C ASN A 419 -14.37 21.88 28.75
N ASN A 420 -13.54 21.49 27.79
CA ASN A 420 -13.95 20.61 26.68
C ASN A 420 -13.10 19.32 26.62
N PRO A 421 -13.53 18.23 27.28
CA PRO A 421 -12.84 16.94 27.25
C PRO A 421 -12.61 16.37 25.85
N ARG A 422 -13.48 16.69 24.89
CA ARG A 422 -13.31 16.23 23.49
C ARG A 422 -12.16 16.94 22.78
N ASP A 423 -11.90 18.19 23.13
CA ASP A 423 -10.80 18.95 22.51
C ASP A 423 -9.47 18.67 23.20
N GLN A 424 -9.46 18.18 24.45
CA GLN A 424 -8.23 17.75 25.15
C GLN A 424 -7.47 16.65 24.39
N LEU A 425 -8.19 15.83 23.62
CA LEU A 425 -7.62 14.79 22.76
C LEU A 425 -7.19 15.29 21.37
N LYS A 426 -7.17 16.61 21.15
CA LYS A 426 -6.82 17.22 19.88
C LYS A 426 -5.59 18.13 20.02
N THR A 427 -4.99 18.45 18.87
CA THR A 427 -3.81 19.30 18.73
C THR A 427 -4.16 20.56 17.94
N PHE A 428 -3.81 21.72 18.49
CA PHE A 428 -4.00 23.02 17.83
C PHE A 428 -3.20 23.09 16.52
N GLY A 429 -3.90 23.32 15.41
CA GLY A 429 -3.29 23.53 14.10
C GLY A 429 -2.74 22.29 13.40
N LEU A 430 -2.99 21.07 13.91
CA LEU A 430 -2.44 19.84 13.35
C LEU A 430 -2.74 19.65 11.87
N VAL A 431 -3.98 19.93 11.44
CA VAL A 431 -4.39 19.77 10.04
C VAL A 431 -3.55 20.66 9.10
N TYR A 432 -3.18 21.85 9.54
CA TYR A 432 -2.36 22.79 8.79
C TYR A 432 -0.91 22.29 8.67
N LEU A 433 -0.37 21.72 9.75
CA LEU A 433 0.96 21.12 9.76
C LEU A 433 1.04 19.96 8.78
N ILE A 434 0.11 19.00 8.91
CA ILE A 434 0.08 17.81 8.05
C ILE A 434 -0.18 18.18 6.60
N ARG A 435 -1.06 19.16 6.33
CA ARG A 435 -1.27 19.70 4.98
C ARG A 435 -0.01 20.33 4.41
N GLY A 436 0.75 21.10 5.20
CA GLY A 436 2.00 21.71 4.77
C GLY A 436 2.99 20.66 4.29
N VAL A 437 3.17 19.59 5.06
CA VAL A 437 4.02 18.46 4.65
C VAL A 437 3.43 17.78 3.41
N SER A 438 2.16 17.39 3.43
CA SER A 438 1.48 16.68 2.34
C SER A 438 1.51 17.42 1.01
N GLU A 439 1.31 18.74 1.03
CA GLU A 439 1.38 19.57 -0.17
C GLU A 439 2.79 19.65 -0.75
N ALA A 440 3.84 19.60 0.09
CA ALA A 440 5.21 19.55 -0.39
C ALA A 440 5.45 18.26 -1.18
N TYR A 441 5.09 17.10 -0.61
CA TYR A 441 5.20 15.79 -1.28
C TYR A 441 4.39 15.75 -2.58
N LEU A 442 3.13 16.21 -2.58
CA LEU A 442 2.31 16.29 -3.78
C LEU A 442 2.94 17.21 -4.84
N GLN A 443 3.52 18.33 -4.41
CA GLN A 443 4.15 19.28 -5.33
C GLN A 443 5.43 18.71 -5.95
N VAL A 444 6.20 17.90 -5.24
CA VAL A 444 7.42 17.23 -5.75
C VAL A 444 7.05 16.09 -6.68
N THR A 445 6.17 15.19 -6.24
CA THR A 445 5.83 13.95 -6.98
C THR A 445 4.86 14.17 -8.13
N LYS A 446 3.98 15.17 -8.02
CA LYS A 446 2.78 15.33 -8.86
C LYS A 446 1.83 14.12 -8.81
N LYS A 447 1.90 13.30 -7.76
CA LYS A 447 1.11 12.09 -7.58
C LYS A 447 0.25 12.18 -6.33
N GLU A 448 -0.95 11.63 -6.43
CA GLU A 448 -1.95 11.61 -5.36
C GLU A 448 -2.33 10.17 -4.97
N GLN A 449 -1.50 9.20 -5.37
CA GLN A 449 -1.70 7.78 -5.15
C GLN A 449 -0.40 7.11 -4.68
N TYR A 450 -0.54 6.08 -3.85
CA TYR A 450 0.57 5.20 -3.49
C TYR A 450 0.86 4.17 -4.57
N PHE A 451 -0.18 3.65 -5.23
CA PHE A 451 -0.05 2.67 -6.31
C PHE A 451 -1.25 2.68 -7.25
N THR A 452 -1.05 2.10 -8.43
CA THR A 452 -2.12 1.78 -9.38
C THR A 452 -1.99 0.32 -9.84
N VAL A 453 -3.12 -0.37 -10.00
CA VAL A 453 -3.21 -1.70 -10.61
C VAL A 453 -4.18 -1.62 -11.79
N SER A 454 -3.77 -2.20 -12.93
CA SER A 454 -4.59 -2.31 -14.13
C SER A 454 -4.65 -3.76 -14.61
N ILE A 455 -5.87 -4.25 -14.82
CA ILE A 455 -6.14 -5.62 -15.23
C ILE A 455 -6.95 -5.58 -16.53
N PRO A 456 -6.38 -5.96 -17.68
CA PRO A 456 -7.10 -6.04 -18.94
C PRO A 456 -8.22 -7.09 -18.89
N ILE A 457 -9.38 -6.74 -19.43
CA ILE A 457 -10.55 -7.60 -19.52
C ILE A 457 -10.99 -7.70 -20.99
N TYR A 458 -11.01 -8.92 -21.51
CA TYR A 458 -11.42 -9.21 -22.88
C TYR A 458 -12.82 -9.83 -22.91
N LYS A 459 -13.56 -9.56 -23.99
CA LYS A 459 -14.79 -10.29 -24.28
C LYS A 459 -14.46 -11.58 -25.02
N GLU A 460 -15.23 -12.62 -24.71
CA GLU A 460 -15.12 -13.87 -25.45
C GLU A 460 -15.39 -13.65 -26.94
N LYS A 461 -14.45 -14.07 -27.80
CA LYS A 461 -14.69 -14.06 -29.25
C LYS A 461 -15.82 -15.03 -29.54
N SER A 462 -17.00 -14.52 -29.87
CA SER A 462 -18.11 -15.35 -30.33
C SER A 462 -17.63 -16.15 -31.55
N SER A 463 -17.47 -17.46 -31.39
CA SER A 463 -17.36 -18.34 -32.56
C SER A 463 -18.74 -18.30 -33.22
N SER A 464 -18.92 -17.42 -34.22
CA SER A 464 -20.22 -17.29 -34.85
C SER A 464 -20.52 -18.59 -35.59
N PHE A 465 -21.33 -19.44 -34.96
CA PHE A 465 -21.90 -20.62 -35.59
C PHE A 465 -22.62 -20.22 -36.90
N GLY A 466 -23.18 -19.00 -36.94
CA GLY A 466 -23.76 -18.39 -38.14
C GLY A 466 -22.79 -18.28 -39.32
N GLY A 467 -21.52 -17.89 -39.11
CA GLY A 467 -20.53 -17.82 -40.19
C GLY A 467 -20.21 -19.19 -40.80
N ILE A 468 -20.16 -20.24 -39.97
CA ILE A 468 -19.94 -21.61 -40.42
C ILE A 468 -21.18 -22.13 -41.17
N VAL A 469 -22.40 -21.88 -40.66
CA VAL A 469 -23.64 -22.30 -41.32
C VAL A 469 -23.82 -21.58 -42.66
N VAL A 470 -23.54 -20.28 -42.74
CA VAL A 470 -23.58 -19.52 -44.00
C VAL A 470 -22.55 -20.02 -45.00
N ALA A 471 -21.33 -20.33 -44.55
CA ALA A 471 -20.29 -20.92 -45.41
C ALA A 471 -20.71 -22.31 -45.93
N VAL A 472 -21.28 -23.16 -45.07
CA VAL A 472 -21.78 -24.49 -45.46
C VAL A 472 -22.95 -24.39 -46.43
N LEU A 473 -23.89 -23.46 -46.23
CA LEU A 473 -25.01 -23.23 -47.15
C LEU A 473 -24.54 -22.68 -48.50
N PHE A 474 -23.54 -21.77 -48.52
CA PHE A 474 -22.96 -21.27 -49.75
C PHE A 474 -22.25 -22.38 -50.54
N ILE A 475 -21.45 -23.19 -49.86
CA ILE A 475 -20.75 -24.33 -50.48
C ILE A 475 -21.78 -25.35 -51.01
N GLY A 476 -22.81 -25.67 -50.22
CA GLY A 476 -23.90 -26.57 -50.64
C GLY A 476 -24.67 -26.04 -51.85
N GLY A 477 -25.00 -24.75 -51.88
CA GLY A 477 -25.67 -24.10 -53.01
C GLY A 477 -24.80 -24.10 -54.28
N PHE A 478 -23.49 -23.85 -54.14
CA PHE A 478 -22.55 -23.85 -55.26
C PHE A 478 -22.38 -25.26 -55.86
N ILE A 479 -22.30 -26.29 -55.02
CA ILE A 479 -22.27 -27.70 -55.44
C ILE A 479 -23.58 -28.06 -56.17
N GLY A 480 -24.74 -27.65 -55.65
CA GLY A 480 -26.03 -27.86 -56.29
C GLY A 480 -26.13 -27.22 -57.68
N LEU A 481 -25.60 -26.00 -57.84
CA LEU A 481 -25.55 -25.29 -59.12
C LEU A 481 -24.68 -26.01 -60.15
N ILE A 482 -23.50 -26.48 -59.74
CA ILE A 482 -22.59 -27.27 -60.59
C ILE A 482 -23.27 -28.57 -61.04
N LEU A 483 -23.94 -29.28 -60.14
CA LEU A 483 -24.66 -30.51 -60.47
C LEU A 483 -25.83 -30.26 -61.43
N LEU A 484 -26.55 -29.14 -61.28
CA LEU A 484 -27.61 -28.73 -62.20
C LEU A 484 -27.08 -28.40 -63.61
N ILE A 485 -25.94 -27.72 -63.70
CA ILE A 485 -25.28 -27.41 -64.98
C ILE A 485 -24.83 -28.70 -65.67
N ILE A 486 -24.23 -29.64 -64.92
CA ILE A 486 -23.83 -30.96 -65.43
C ILE A 486 -25.06 -31.76 -65.91
N SER A 487 -26.15 -31.77 -65.14
CA SER A 487 -27.41 -32.45 -65.49
C SER A 487 -28.04 -31.89 -66.78
N LYS A 488 -28.12 -30.56 -66.91
CA LYS A 488 -28.64 -29.92 -68.15
C LYS A 488 -27.75 -30.18 -69.37
N SER A 489 -26.43 -30.30 -69.19
CA SER A 489 -25.51 -30.62 -70.29
C SER A 489 -25.66 -32.06 -70.81
N LYS A 490 -26.09 -33.01 -69.97
CA LYS A 490 -26.34 -34.41 -70.35
C LYS A 490 -27.64 -34.60 -71.13
N LYS A 491 -28.63 -33.72 -70.96
CA LYS A 491 -29.90 -33.75 -71.71
C LYS A 491 -29.82 -33.09 -73.10
N ARG A 492 -28.69 -32.49 -73.47
CA ARG A 492 -28.45 -31.87 -74.78
C ARG A 492 -27.46 -32.67 -75.66
N LYS A 493 -27.32 -33.97 -75.40
CA LYS A 493 -26.57 -34.90 -76.24
C LYS A 493 -27.44 -36.05 -76.70
#